data_AF-A0AAW1URZ3-F1
#
_entry.id   AF-A0AAW1URZ3-F1
#
_cell.length_a   1.000
_cell.length_b   1.000
_cell.length_c   1.000
_cell.angle_alpha   90.00
_cell.angle_beta   90.00
_cell.angle_gamma   90.00
#
_symmetry.space_group_name_H-M   'P 1'
#
loop_
_entity.id
_entity.type
_entity.pdbx_description
1 polymer ?
#
loop_
_entity_poly.entity_id
_entity_poly.type
_entity_poly.pdbx_seq_one_letter_code
_entity_poly.pdbx_strand_id
1 'polypeptide(L)'
;MRISPPDRLIGDQTILEVKCPFSIKDEFISALNYKHIETVNGEFHLKETSPYYFQIQTQLLVTERMFCEFFIWTNKDEKRIRVNRNDQLICETIIPQVTDSYNTYMMPVIAKKYYLKSKDQQSIYTAFC
;
A
#
# COMPACT_ATOMS: atom_id res chain seq x y z
N MET A 1 4.19 8.11 -1.10
CA MET A 1 3.52 6.84 -0.72
C MET A 1 3.08 6.12 -2.01
N ARG A 2 3.29 4.80 -2.14
CA ARG A 2 2.76 4.01 -3.27
C ARG A 2 1.52 3.26 -2.79
N ILE A 3 0.41 3.42 -3.50
CA ILE A 3 -0.81 2.65 -3.27
C ILE A 3 -0.78 1.46 -4.23
N SER A 4 -0.87 0.24 -3.69
CA SER A 4 -0.99 -1.00 -4.46
C SER A 4 -2.27 -1.72 -4.06
N PRO A 5 -2.93 -2.43 -5.01
CA PRO A 5 -4.05 -3.28 -4.66
C PRO A 5 -3.61 -4.38 -3.68
N PRO A 6 -4.51 -4.89 -2.82
CA PRO A 6 -4.22 -6.11 -2.06
C PRO A 6 -4.11 -7.30 -3.01
N ASP A 7 -3.37 -8.33 -2.62
CA ASP A 7 -3.28 -9.56 -3.42
C ASP A 7 -4.62 -10.28 -3.50
N ARG A 8 -5.43 -10.22 -2.43
CA ARG A 8 -6.79 -10.79 -2.44
C ARG A 8 -7.73 -10.12 -1.46
N LEU A 9 -9.04 -10.16 -1.77
CA LEU A 9 -10.11 -9.92 -0.80
C LEU A 9 -10.59 -11.27 -0.24
N ILE A 10 -10.75 -11.37 1.08
CA ILE A 10 -11.24 -12.55 1.80
C ILE A 10 -12.52 -12.16 2.53
N GLY A 11 -13.65 -12.57 1.96
CA GLY A 11 -14.97 -12.17 2.44
C GLY A 11 -15.11 -10.65 2.53
N ASP A 12 -15.90 -10.20 3.50
CA ASP A 12 -16.31 -8.80 3.60
C ASP A 12 -15.40 -7.97 4.53
N GLN A 13 -14.57 -8.62 5.34
CA GLN A 13 -13.86 -7.97 6.44
C GLN A 13 -12.34 -8.07 6.33
N THR A 14 -11.81 -8.89 5.42
CA THR A 14 -10.38 -9.23 5.41
C THR A 14 -9.77 -9.09 4.02
N ILE A 15 -8.53 -8.62 3.96
CA ILE A 15 -7.65 -8.68 2.77
C ILE A 15 -6.49 -9.65 3.03
N LEU A 16 -5.86 -10.11 1.96
CA LEU A 16 -4.60 -10.85 1.98
C LEU A 16 -3.52 -10.00 1.33
N GLU A 17 -2.37 -9.93 1.98
CA GLU A 17 -1.14 -9.35 1.43
C GLU A 17 0.00 -10.36 1.64
N VAL A 18 0.61 -10.81 0.54
CA VAL A 18 1.65 -11.83 0.49
C VAL A 18 2.98 -11.17 0.19
N LYS A 19 4.01 -11.50 0.97
CA LYS A 19 5.39 -11.12 0.70
C LYS A 19 6.29 -12.35 0.62
N CYS A 20 7.07 -12.40 -0.46
CA CYS A 20 8.11 -13.41 -0.68
C CYS A 20 9.49 -12.72 -0.67
N PRO A 21 10.07 -12.43 0.50
CA PRO A 21 11.31 -11.66 0.59
C PRO A 21 12.51 -12.44 0.05
N PHE A 22 13.04 -11.99 -1.09
CA PHE A 22 14.16 -12.65 -1.78
C PHE A 22 15.41 -12.78 -0.90
N SER A 23 15.66 -11.81 -0.01
CA SER A 23 16.84 -11.78 0.86
C SER A 23 16.91 -12.93 1.87
N ILE A 24 15.76 -13.53 2.21
CA ILE A 24 15.67 -14.65 3.17
C ILE A 24 14.94 -15.85 2.55
N LYS A 25 14.89 -15.93 1.22
CA LYS A 25 14.08 -16.90 0.48
C LYS A 25 14.38 -18.36 0.84
N ASP A 26 15.59 -18.67 1.31
CA ASP A 26 16.03 -20.02 1.68
C ASP A 26 16.34 -20.10 3.19
N GLU A 27 15.71 -19.27 4.00
CA GLU A 27 15.87 -19.20 5.45
C GLU A 27 14.53 -19.36 6.18
N PHE A 28 14.60 -19.76 7.45
CA PHE A 28 13.45 -19.69 8.35
C PHE A 28 13.16 -18.24 8.73
N ILE A 29 11.89 -17.87 8.85
CA ILE A 29 11.49 -16.48 9.07
C ILE A 29 11.72 -16.13 10.55
N SER A 30 12.43 -15.03 10.81
CA SER A 30 12.64 -14.51 12.17
C SER A 30 12.70 -12.98 12.18
N ALA A 31 12.53 -12.39 13.37
CA ALA A 31 12.70 -10.94 13.54
C ALA A 31 14.17 -10.48 13.36
N LEU A 32 15.12 -11.41 13.39
CA LEU A 32 16.56 -11.11 13.20
C LEU A 32 16.94 -10.96 11.73
N ASN A 33 16.37 -11.79 10.85
CA ASN A 33 16.66 -11.77 9.41
C ASN A 33 15.60 -11.02 8.59
N TYR A 34 14.41 -10.77 9.14
CA TYR A 34 13.36 -9.99 8.48
C TYR A 34 13.00 -8.72 9.26
N LYS A 35 13.61 -7.59 8.88
CA LYS A 35 13.50 -6.32 9.61
C LYS A 35 12.08 -5.76 9.75
N HIS A 36 11.14 -6.22 8.94
CA HIS A 36 9.76 -5.72 8.88
C HIS A 36 8.87 -6.29 10.00
N ILE A 37 9.29 -7.38 10.63
CA ILE A 37 8.56 -7.98 11.74
C ILE A 37 9.33 -7.84 13.05
N GLU A 38 8.61 -7.98 14.15
CA GLU A 38 9.14 -8.05 15.51
C GLU A 38 8.44 -9.15 16.28
N THR A 39 9.03 -9.54 17.41
CA THR A 39 8.43 -10.51 18.32
C THR A 39 7.93 -9.78 19.55
N VAL A 40 6.63 -9.84 19.80
CA VAL A 40 5.98 -9.28 21.00
C VAL A 40 5.31 -10.44 21.72
N ASN A 41 5.65 -10.66 22.99
CA ASN A 41 5.11 -11.75 23.81
C ASN A 41 5.24 -13.15 23.16
N GLY A 42 6.28 -13.36 22.36
CA GLY A 42 6.53 -14.64 21.66
C GLY A 42 5.82 -14.80 20.32
N GLU A 43 5.00 -13.83 19.89
CA GLU A 43 4.30 -13.85 18.60
C GLU A 43 4.91 -12.85 17.62
N PHE A 44 4.80 -13.14 16.32
CA PHE A 44 5.28 -12.22 15.29
C PHE A 44 4.24 -11.14 15.00
N HIS A 45 4.70 -9.89 15.00
CA HIS A 45 3.93 -8.72 14.61
C HIS A 45 4.61 -8.00 13.46
N LEU A 46 3.81 -7.39 12.58
CA LEU A 46 4.31 -6.47 11.57
C LEU A 46 4.61 -5.13 12.26
N LYS A 47 5.85 -4.65 12.16
CA LYS A 47 6.24 -3.36 12.75
C LYS A 47 5.41 -2.24 12.14
N GLU A 48 4.89 -1.36 12.99
CA GLU A 48 4.12 -0.20 12.51
C GLU A 48 4.98 0.81 11.72
N THR A 49 6.29 0.80 11.97
CA THR A 49 7.28 1.57 11.20
C THR A 49 7.60 0.96 9.83
N SER A 50 7.13 -0.25 9.55
CA SER A 50 7.36 -0.91 8.27
C SER A 50 6.56 -0.24 7.15
N PRO A 51 7.15 -0.04 5.95
CA PRO A 51 6.39 0.46 4.80
C PRO A 51 5.20 -0.45 4.43
N TYR A 52 5.28 -1.75 4.74
CA TYR A 52 4.16 -2.66 4.51
C TYR A 52 2.98 -2.40 5.44
N TYR A 53 3.22 -1.88 6.65
CA TYR A 53 2.13 -1.51 7.55
C TYR A 53 1.33 -0.35 6.96
N PHE A 54 2.01 0.72 6.52
CA PHE A 54 1.38 1.84 5.81
C PHE A 54 0.66 1.43 4.53
N GLN A 55 1.24 0.50 3.75
CA GLN A 55 0.61 -0.07 2.56
C GLN A 55 -0.71 -0.77 2.92
N ILE A 56 -0.67 -1.67 3.91
CA ILE A 56 -1.84 -2.43 4.37
C ILE A 56 -2.93 -1.51 4.92
N GLN A 57 -2.59 -0.53 5.75
CA GLN A 57 -3.56 0.42 6.29
C GLN A 57 -4.24 1.22 5.18
N THR A 58 -3.52 1.57 4.13
CA THR A 58 -4.09 2.21 2.94
C THR A 58 -5.03 1.28 2.18
N GLN A 59 -4.67 0.00 2.02
CA GLN A 59 -5.54 -1.01 1.40
C GLN A 59 -6.82 -1.23 2.23
N LEU A 60 -6.71 -1.30 3.56
CA LEU A 60 -7.85 -1.45 4.47
C LEU A 60 -8.79 -0.23 4.41
N LEU A 61 -8.24 0.97 4.30
CA LEU A 61 -9.03 2.18 4.05
C LEU A 61 -9.82 2.06 2.74
N VAL A 62 -9.13 1.84 1.61
CA VAL A 62 -9.74 1.84 0.27
C VAL A 62 -10.76 0.72 0.09
N THR A 63 -10.51 -0.43 0.70
CA THR A 63 -11.41 -1.60 0.60
C THR A 63 -12.47 -1.65 1.69
N GLU A 64 -12.51 -0.66 2.59
CA GLU A 64 -13.45 -0.59 3.72
C GLU A 64 -13.45 -1.87 4.59
N ARG A 65 -12.26 -2.45 4.80
CA ARG A 65 -12.07 -3.70 5.57
C ARG A 65 -11.34 -3.44 6.87
N MET A 66 -11.53 -4.35 7.81
CA MET A 66 -11.00 -4.20 9.18
C MET A 66 -9.69 -4.95 9.40
N PHE A 67 -9.36 -5.93 8.55
CA PHE A 67 -8.27 -6.84 8.81
C PHE A 67 -7.46 -7.21 7.58
N CYS A 68 -6.18 -7.45 7.77
CA CYS A 68 -5.30 -8.04 6.78
C CYS A 68 -4.65 -9.30 7.35
N GLU A 69 -4.70 -10.38 6.58
CA GLU A 69 -3.78 -11.51 6.76
C GLU A 69 -2.48 -11.17 6.00
N PHE A 70 -1.45 -10.79 6.74
CA PHE A 70 -0.12 -10.57 6.18
C PHE A 70 0.63 -11.90 6.16
N PHE A 71 0.87 -12.44 4.96
CA PHE A 71 1.48 -13.74 4.76
C PHE A 71 2.90 -13.57 4.23
N ILE A 72 3.87 -14.12 4.95
CA ILE A 72 5.28 -14.13 4.55
C ILE A 72 5.62 -15.55 4.16
N TRP A 73 6.20 -15.72 2.97
CA TRP A 73 6.58 -17.01 2.45
C TRP A 73 8.05 -17.05 2.04
N THR A 74 8.72 -18.13 2.42
CA THR A 74 10.05 -18.53 1.94
C THR A 74 10.01 -20.00 1.51
N ASN A 75 11.06 -20.50 0.86
CA ASN A 75 11.18 -21.91 0.50
C ASN A 75 11.29 -22.84 1.73
N LYS A 76 11.55 -22.31 2.93
CA LYS A 76 11.74 -23.09 4.16
C LYS A 76 10.65 -22.89 5.21
N ASP A 77 9.90 -21.78 5.14
CA ASP A 77 8.99 -21.39 6.21
C ASP A 77 7.87 -20.47 5.70
N GLU A 78 6.80 -20.43 6.46
CA GLU A 78 5.70 -19.47 6.27
C GLU A 78 5.27 -18.88 7.62
N LYS A 79 4.85 -17.62 7.58
CA LYS A 79 4.29 -16.92 8.74
C LYS A 79 3.08 -16.11 8.33
N ARG A 80 2.04 -16.18 9.15
CA ARG A 80 0.81 -15.40 9.00
C ARG A 80 0.68 -14.46 10.19
N ILE A 81 0.49 -13.18 9.91
CA ILE A 81 0.36 -12.12 10.90
C ILE A 81 -0.94 -11.37 10.63
N ARG A 82 -1.82 -11.30 11.63
CA ARG A 82 -3.05 -10.51 11.57
C ARG A 82 -2.70 -9.04 11.80
N VAL A 83 -3.06 -8.16 10.86
CA VAL A 83 -2.93 -6.71 11.01
C VAL A 83 -4.32 -6.10 11.08
N ASN A 84 -4.60 -5.36 12.15
CA ASN A 84 -5.86 -4.67 12.35
C ASN A 84 -5.82 -3.28 11.74
N ARG A 85 -6.96 -2.82 11.25
CA ARG A 85 -7.13 -1.43 10.81
C ARG A 85 -6.85 -0.46 11.97
N ASN A 86 -6.09 0.57 11.68
CA ASN A 86 -5.75 1.65 12.59
C ASN A 86 -6.30 2.97 12.01
N ASP A 87 -7.54 3.30 12.37
CA ASP A 87 -8.22 4.50 11.88
C ASP A 87 -7.53 5.80 12.30
N GLN A 88 -6.88 5.81 13.47
CA GLN A 88 -6.12 6.97 13.93
C GLN A 88 -4.93 7.25 12.99
N LEU A 89 -4.10 6.25 12.71
CA LEU A 89 -2.99 6.39 11.77
C LEU A 89 -3.48 6.78 10.37
N ILE A 90 -4.60 6.20 9.94
CA ILE A 90 -5.20 6.51 8.64
C ILE A 90 -5.57 7.99 8.55
N CYS A 91 -6.31 8.50 9.54
CA CYS A 91 -6.79 9.87 9.56
C CYS A 91 -5.67 10.89 9.78
N GLU A 92 -4.77 10.63 10.72
CA GLU A 92 -3.76 11.61 11.15
C GLU A 92 -2.52 11.61 10.26
N THR A 93 -2.22 10.50 9.57
CA THR A 93 -0.98 10.35 8.80
C THR A 93 -1.21 10.00 7.34
N ILE A 94 -1.94 8.93 7.04
CA ILE A 94 -2.04 8.41 5.67
C ILE A 94 -2.81 9.37 4.76
N ILE A 95 -4.01 9.79 5.16
CA ILE A 95 -4.83 10.70 4.35
C ILE A 95 -4.10 12.02 4.06
N PRO A 96 -3.51 12.71 5.07
CA PRO A 96 -2.72 13.91 4.81
C PRO A 96 -1.56 13.69 3.84
N GLN A 97 -0.76 12.64 4.03
CA GLN A 97 0.41 12.38 3.18
C GLN A 97 0.03 12.03 1.74
N VAL A 98 -1.03 11.25 1.55
CA VAL A 98 -1.54 10.92 0.21
C VAL A 98 -2.11 12.16 -0.46
N THR A 99 -2.86 12.98 0.28
CA THR A 99 -3.45 14.24 -0.24
C THR A 99 -2.37 15.22 -0.65
N ASP A 100 -1.35 15.43 0.18
CA ASP A 100 -0.21 16.28 -0.15
C ASP A 100 0.55 15.75 -1.37
N SER A 101 0.84 14.44 -1.39
CA SER A 101 1.49 13.81 -2.56
C SER A 101 0.68 13.98 -3.85
N TYR A 102 -0.65 13.85 -3.77
CA TYR A 102 -1.56 14.04 -4.89
C TYR A 102 -1.51 15.48 -5.40
N ASN A 103 -1.66 16.46 -4.51
CA ASN A 103 -1.69 17.89 -4.86
C ASN A 103 -0.34 18.40 -5.35
N THR A 104 0.75 17.95 -4.74
CA THR A 104 2.10 18.43 -5.06
C THR A 104 2.65 17.80 -6.34
N TYR A 105 2.41 16.51 -6.57
CA TYR A 105 3.05 15.80 -7.69
C TYR A 105 2.09 15.35 -8.79
N MET A 106 0.90 14.83 -8.45
CA MET A 106 -0.01 14.28 -9.45
C MET A 106 -0.84 15.36 -10.14
N MET A 107 -1.40 16.29 -9.36
CA MET A 107 -2.26 17.35 -9.87
C MET A 107 -1.62 18.24 -10.93
N PRO A 108 -0.36 18.71 -10.79
CA PRO A 108 0.27 19.54 -11.82
C PRO A 108 0.43 18.79 -13.15
N VAL A 109 0.76 17.50 -13.10
CA VAL A 109 0.90 16.64 -14.28
C VAL A 109 -0.44 16.43 -14.97
N ILE A 110 -1.48 16.13 -14.19
CA ILE A 110 -2.85 15.94 -14.68
C ILE A 110 -3.34 17.25 -15.32
N ALA A 111 -3.25 18.37 -14.61
CA ALA A 111 -3.69 19.67 -15.10
C ALA A 111 -2.98 20.07 -16.40
N LYS A 112 -1.65 19.90 -16.48
CA LYS A 112 -0.88 20.15 -17.70
C LYS A 112 -1.37 19.30 -18.86
N LYS A 113 -1.64 18.01 -18.64
CA LYS A 113 -2.15 17.10 -19.67
C LYS A 113 -3.51 17.55 -20.22
N TYR A 114 -4.43 17.96 -19.33
CA TYR A 114 -5.74 18.48 -19.75
C TYR A 114 -5.63 19.81 -20.50
N TYR A 115 -4.78 20.73 -20.02
CA TYR A 115 -4.53 21.99 -20.69
C TYR A 115 -3.99 21.78 -22.12
N LEU A 116 -2.99 20.93 -22.30
CA LEU A 116 -2.43 20.62 -23.63
C LEU A 116 -3.48 19.99 -24.55
N LYS A 117 -4.26 19.02 -24.06
CA LYS A 117 -5.33 18.39 -24.83
C LYS A 117 -6.39 19.39 -25.30
N SER A 118 -6.75 20.36 -24.45
CA SER A 118 -7.70 21.43 -24.83
C SER A 118 -7.15 22.33 -25.95
N LYS A 119 -5.84 22.62 -25.95
CA LYS A 119 -5.20 23.41 -27.02
C LYS A 119 -5.08 22.65 -28.33
N ASP A 120 -4.80 21.35 -28.29
CA ASP A 120 -4.75 20.52 -29.49
C ASP A 120 -6.12 20.44 -30.16
N GLN A 121 -7.21 20.27 -29.38
CA GLN A 121 -8.56 20.32 -29.92
C GLN A 121 -8.90 21.68 -30.53
N GLN A 122 -8.54 22.79 -29.86
CA GLN A 122 -8.80 24.14 -30.36
C GLN A 122 -8.02 24.46 -31.65
N SER A 123 -6.78 23.97 -31.77
CA SER A 123 -5.93 24.10 -32.97
C SER A 123 -6.53 23.38 -34.19
N ILE A 124 -7.11 22.18 -34.00
CA ILE A 124 -7.79 21.45 -35.07
C ILE A 124 -8.98 22.26 -35.60
N TYR A 125 -9.81 22.86 -34.74
CA TYR A 125 -10.95 23.65 -35.19
C TYR A 125 -10.56 24.95 -35.92
N THR A 126 -9.39 25.53 -35.62
CA THR A 126 -8.86 26.70 -36.37
C THR A 126 -8.14 26.34 -37.67
N ALA A 127 -7.73 25.09 -37.87
CA ALA A 127 -7.06 24.63 -39.10
C ALA A 127 -8.04 24.29 -40.24
N PHE A 128 -9.36 24.33 -39.99
CA PHE A 128 -10.43 24.10 -40.96
C PHE A 128 -11.23 25.38 -41.33
N CYS A 129 -10.71 26.57 -40.98
CA CYS A 129 -11.22 27.86 -41.45
C CYS A 129 -10.26 28.49 -42.46
#